data_AF-A0A2J7PVU6-F1
#
_entry.id   AF-A0A2J7PVU6-F1
#
_cell.length_a   1.000
_cell.length_b   1.000
_cell.length_c   1.000
_cell.angle_alpha   90.00
_cell.angle_beta   90.00
_cell.angle_gamma   90.00
#
_symmetry.space_group_name_H-M   'P 1'
#
loop_
_entity.id
_entity.type
_entity.pdbx_description
1 polymer ?
#
loop_
_entity_poly.entity_id
_entity_poly.type
_entity_poly.pdbx_seq_one_letter_code
_entity_poly.pdbx_strand_id
1 'polypeptide(L)'
;MKVLLCLAAVLCAANAGIVAGPTALVRAPSFDSAIIKSDRLGGNFAYSTAESHAYAAVSPVVQNVVSPVGVTYSASHIAAPLAAPLAAPLAAPLAAPLAAPAVAYGAPYLYG
;
A
#
# COMPACT_ATOMS: atom_id res chain seq x y z
N MET A 1 14.05 -25.64 37.32
CA MET A 1 13.92 -24.17 37.27
C MET A 1 13.86 -23.62 35.84
N LYS A 2 14.79 -23.99 34.94
CA LYS A 2 14.85 -23.49 33.54
C LYS A 2 13.58 -23.76 32.70
N VAL A 3 13.02 -24.97 32.80
CA VAL A 3 11.80 -25.38 32.08
C VAL A 3 10.59 -24.52 32.48
N LEU A 4 10.48 -24.21 33.77
CA LEU A 4 9.39 -23.38 34.31
C LEU A 4 9.48 -21.93 33.81
N LEU A 5 10.71 -21.42 33.67
CA LEU A 5 10.97 -20.08 33.13
C LEU A 5 10.61 -20.00 31.64
N CYS A 6 10.95 -21.01 30.84
CA CYS A 6 10.56 -21.08 29.43
C CYS A 6 9.03 -21.17 29.26
N LEU A 7 8.36 -21.96 30.10
CA LEU A 7 6.90 -22.10 30.05
C LEU A 7 6.20 -20.77 30.39
N ALA A 8 6.69 -20.06 31.42
CA ALA A 8 6.17 -18.74 31.78
C ALA A 8 6.39 -17.69 30.68
N ALA A 9 7.55 -17.71 30.01
CA ALA A 9 7.84 -16.80 28.89
C ALA A 9 6.91 -17.04 27.68
N VAL A 10 6.64 -18.29 27.35
CA VAL A 10 5.70 -18.66 26.27
C VAL A 10 4.27 -18.24 26.61
N LEU A 11 3.83 -18.45 27.86
CA LEU A 11 2.51 -18.00 28.31
C LEU A 11 2.35 -16.47 28.23
N CYS A 12 3.38 -15.73 28.64
CA CYS A 12 3.40 -14.27 28.52
C CYS A 12 3.30 -13.80 27.07
N ALA A 13 4.07 -14.41 26.16
CA ALA A 13 4.05 -14.06 24.74
C ALA A 13 2.72 -14.41 24.06
N ALA A 14 2.09 -15.52 24.44
CA ALA A 14 0.78 -15.93 23.92
C ALA A 14 -0.35 -14.96 24.31
N ASN A 15 -0.25 -14.36 25.50
CA ASN A 15 -1.27 -13.45 26.03
C ASN A 15 -1.02 -11.97 25.66
N ALA A 16 0.18 -11.61 25.23
CA ALA A 16 0.57 -10.22 24.96
C ALA A 16 -0.19 -9.54 23.80
N GLY A 17 -0.93 -10.30 22.98
CA GLY A 17 -1.71 -9.80 21.86
C GLY A 17 -3.22 -9.67 22.10
N ILE A 18 -3.74 -10.20 23.21
CA ILE A 18 -5.18 -10.15 23.52
C ILE A 18 -5.41 -9.11 24.62
N VAL A 19 -5.37 -7.84 24.23
CA VAL A 19 -5.93 -6.77 25.07
C VAL A 19 -7.40 -6.65 24.68
N ALA A 20 -8.29 -7.19 25.51
CA ALA A 20 -9.70 -6.84 25.40
C ALA A 20 -9.81 -5.33 25.63
N GLY A 21 -10.23 -4.59 24.60
CA GLY A 21 -10.47 -3.15 24.75
C GLY A 21 -11.56 -2.90 25.80
N PRO A 22 -11.65 -1.68 26.35
CA PRO A 22 -12.72 -1.34 27.28
C PRO A 22 -14.07 -1.63 26.62
N THR A 23 -14.92 -2.37 27.34
CA THR A 23 -16.31 -2.61 26.94
C THR A 23 -17.02 -1.28 26.79
N ALA A 24 -17.50 -0.99 25.59
CA ALA A 24 -18.26 0.22 25.30
C ALA A 24 -19.75 -0.14 25.18
N LEU A 25 -20.60 0.70 25.77
CA LEU A 25 -22.04 0.65 25.50
C LEU A 25 -22.32 1.45 24.25
N VAL A 26 -22.79 0.77 23.20
CA VAL A 26 -23.13 1.38 21.91
C VAL A 26 -24.64 1.28 21.70
N ARG A 27 -25.23 2.29 21.05
CA ARG A 27 -26.65 2.24 20.67
C ARG A 27 -26.93 1.02 19.81
N ALA A 28 -28.01 0.32 20.11
CA ALA A 28 -28.46 -0.83 19.34
C ALA A 28 -29.90 -0.62 18.84
N PRO A 29 -30.11 0.26 17.84
CA PRO A 29 -31.46 0.67 17.38
C PRO A 29 -32.33 -0.50 16.90
N SER A 30 -31.71 -1.59 16.46
CA SER A 30 -32.41 -2.81 16.06
C SER A 30 -33.20 -3.47 17.20
N PHE A 31 -32.90 -3.14 18.45
CA PHE A 31 -33.61 -3.63 19.63
C PHE A 31 -34.38 -2.53 20.37
N ASP A 32 -34.46 -1.31 19.80
CA ASP A 32 -35.32 -0.27 20.34
C ASP A 32 -36.78 -0.73 20.24
N SER A 33 -37.57 -0.43 21.26
CA SER A 33 -39.00 -0.75 21.28
C SER A 33 -39.81 0.48 21.64
N ALA A 34 -41.01 0.57 21.07
CA ALA A 34 -41.95 1.63 21.37
C ALA A 34 -43.37 1.05 21.45
N ILE A 35 -44.14 1.56 22.41
CA ILE A 35 -45.57 1.25 22.56
C ILE A 35 -46.33 2.53 22.28
N ILE A 36 -47.26 2.45 21.33
CA ILE A 36 -48.18 3.54 21.01
C ILE A 36 -49.58 3.10 21.43
N LYS A 37 -50.25 3.93 22.22
CA LYS A 37 -51.64 3.72 22.64
C LYS A 37 -52.50 4.87 22.20
N SER A 38 -53.70 4.55 21.77
CA SER A 38 -54.76 5.51 21.49
C SER A 38 -55.98 5.17 22.32
N ASP A 39 -56.55 6.19 22.95
CA ASP A 39 -57.74 6.09 23.78
C ASP A 39 -58.77 7.14 23.35
N ARG A 40 -60.04 6.90 23.70
CA ARG A 40 -61.12 7.87 23.53
C ARG A 40 -61.47 8.45 24.89
N LEU A 41 -61.21 9.73 25.09
CA LEU A 41 -61.51 10.43 26.34
C LEU A 41 -62.46 11.59 26.07
N GLY A 42 -63.67 11.54 26.62
CA GLY A 42 -64.65 12.64 26.53
C GLY A 42 -65.07 13.04 25.10
N GLY A 43 -64.97 12.14 24.12
CA GLY A 43 -65.27 12.43 22.70
C GLY A 43 -64.04 12.76 21.84
N ASN A 44 -62.87 12.97 22.44
CA ASN A 44 -61.61 13.24 21.74
C ASN A 44 -60.73 11.98 21.66
N PHE A 45 -59.77 11.97 20.73
CA PHE A 45 -58.69 10.98 20.71
C PHE A 45 -57.53 11.45 21.60
N ALA A 46 -57.11 10.62 22.53
CA ALA A 46 -55.90 10.79 23.31
C ALA A 46 -54.85 9.79 22.81
N TYR A 47 -53.59 10.20 22.77
CA TYR A 47 -52.48 9.35 22.35
C TYR A 47 -51.40 9.37 23.42
N SER A 48 -50.74 8.23 23.65
CA SER A 48 -49.55 8.15 24.48
C SER A 48 -48.50 7.26 23.83
N THR A 49 -47.23 7.62 24.03
CA THR A 49 -46.08 6.86 23.53
C THR A 49 -45.14 6.56 24.69
N ALA A 50 -44.62 5.34 24.72
CA ALA A 50 -43.55 4.94 25.63
C ALA A 50 -42.43 4.32 24.80
N GLU A 51 -41.25 4.94 24.83
CA GLU A 51 -40.09 4.54 24.05
C GLU A 51 -39.01 3.96 24.97
N SER A 52 -38.37 2.88 24.51
CA SER A 52 -37.27 2.21 25.20
C SER A 52 -36.10 2.05 24.25
N HIS A 53 -35.03 2.80 24.52
CA HIS A 53 -33.79 2.73 23.75
C HIS A 53 -32.87 1.62 24.27
N ALA A 54 -32.38 0.81 23.35
CA ALA A 54 -31.49 -0.29 23.64
C ALA A 54 -30.02 0.10 23.44
N TYR A 55 -29.19 -0.48 24.30
CA TYR A 55 -27.73 -0.39 24.26
C TYR A 55 -27.15 -1.79 24.33
N ALA A 56 -26.13 -2.04 23.52
CA ALA A 56 -25.38 -3.30 23.51
C ALA A 56 -23.96 -3.06 24.01
N ALA A 57 -23.45 -4.01 24.79
CA ALA A 57 -22.04 -4.04 25.15
C ALA A 57 -21.22 -4.56 23.98
N VAL A 58 -20.26 -3.77 23.52
CA VAL A 58 -19.32 -4.13 22.46
C VAL A 58 -17.92 -4.19 23.07
N SER A 59 -17.30 -5.37 22.99
CA SER A 59 -15.90 -5.61 23.37
C SER A 59 -15.04 -5.71 22.11
N PRO A 60 -14.38 -4.64 21.66
CA PRO A 60 -13.53 -4.72 20.48
C PRO A 60 -12.29 -5.57 20.79
N VAL A 61 -11.95 -6.47 19.86
CA VAL A 61 -10.70 -7.21 19.89
C VAL A 61 -9.66 -6.41 19.12
N VAL A 62 -8.62 -5.94 19.82
CA VAL A 62 -7.49 -5.24 19.19
C VAL A 62 -6.41 -6.27 18.88
N GLN A 63 -6.17 -6.53 17.60
CA GLN A 63 -5.13 -7.45 17.14
C GLN A 63 -4.12 -6.73 16.24
N ASN A 64 -2.83 -6.96 16.48
CA ASN A 64 -1.78 -6.52 15.57
C ASN A 64 -1.74 -7.44 14.35
N VAL A 65 -1.95 -6.86 13.16
CA VAL A 65 -1.85 -7.54 11.87
C VAL A 65 -0.59 -7.04 11.17
N VAL A 66 0.40 -7.91 10.94
CA VAL A 66 1.59 -7.57 10.17
C VAL A 66 1.24 -7.63 8.68
N SER A 67 1.27 -6.49 8.00
CA SER A 67 1.13 -6.43 6.54
C SER A 67 2.51 -6.39 5.87
N PRO A 68 2.72 -7.15 4.77
CA PRO A 68 3.97 -7.08 4.03
C PRO A 68 4.15 -5.70 3.38
N VAL A 69 5.35 -5.12 3.51
CA VAL A 69 5.75 -3.89 2.82
C VAL A 69 6.35 -4.27 1.46
N GLY A 70 5.92 -3.59 0.40
CA GLY A 70 6.47 -3.80 -0.95
C GLY A 70 7.95 -3.39 -1.05
N VAL A 71 8.75 -4.18 -1.76
CA VAL A 71 10.16 -3.90 -2.03
C VAL A 71 10.31 -3.35 -3.45
N THR A 72 10.97 -2.21 -3.60
CA THR A 72 11.35 -1.68 -4.92
C THR A 72 12.72 -2.20 -5.32
N TYR A 73 12.82 -2.76 -6.53
CA TYR A 73 14.09 -3.16 -7.14
C TYR A 73 14.53 -2.10 -8.16
N SER A 74 15.79 -1.69 -8.13
CA SER A 74 16.39 -0.83 -9.15
C SER A 74 17.33 -1.66 -10.04
N ALA A 75 17.10 -1.63 -11.36
CA ALA A 75 18.01 -2.23 -12.32
C ALA A 75 19.20 -1.29 -12.59
N SER A 76 20.43 -1.81 -12.52
CA SER A 76 21.62 -1.06 -12.91
C SER A 76 21.73 -1.00 -14.43
N HIS A 77 21.84 0.20 -15.00
CA HIS A 77 21.97 0.39 -16.44
C HIS A 77 23.39 -0.01 -16.90
N ILE A 78 23.51 -0.94 -17.84
CA ILE A 78 24.78 -1.54 -18.30
C ILE A 78 25.48 -0.66 -19.37
N ALA A 79 25.11 0.63 -19.49
CA ALA A 79 25.70 1.50 -20.52
C ALA A 79 27.20 1.76 -20.32
N ALA A 80 27.68 1.83 -19.07
CA ALA A 80 29.09 2.13 -18.80
C ALA A 80 30.09 1.06 -19.28
N PRO A 81 29.91 -0.25 -19.01
CA PRO A 81 30.90 -1.26 -19.40
C PRO A 81 30.98 -1.53 -20.91
N LEU A 82 29.98 -1.13 -21.70
CA LEU A 82 29.99 -1.29 -23.17
C LEU A 82 30.61 -0.10 -23.91
N ALA A 83 30.71 1.07 -23.27
CA ALA A 83 31.27 2.27 -23.89
C ALA A 83 32.74 2.09 -24.29
N ALA A 84 33.57 1.51 -23.43
CA ALA A 84 35.00 1.28 -23.71
C ALA A 84 35.28 0.19 -24.77
N PRO A 85 34.70 -1.02 -24.72
CA PRO A 85 34.99 -2.07 -25.69
C PRO A 85 34.42 -1.80 -27.09
N LEU A 86 33.38 -0.96 -27.22
CA LEU A 86 32.80 -0.61 -28.51
C LEU A 86 33.45 0.62 -29.18
N ALA A 87 34.17 1.45 -28.42
CA ALA A 87 34.84 2.64 -28.95
C ALA A 87 35.92 2.31 -29.99
N ALA A 88 36.80 1.35 -29.69
CA ALA A 88 37.89 0.95 -30.59
C ALA A 88 37.42 0.28 -31.91
N PRO A 89 36.51 -0.72 -31.90
CA PRO A 89 36.08 -1.39 -33.14
C PRO A 89 35.22 -0.51 -34.05
N LEU A 90 34.53 0.51 -33.52
CA LEU A 90 33.73 1.44 -34.34
C LEU A 90 34.55 2.62 -34.90
N ALA A 91 35.68 2.99 -34.27
CA ALA A 91 36.52 4.09 -34.73
C ALA A 91 37.20 3.82 -36.09
N ALA A 92 37.68 2.59 -36.30
CA ALA A 92 38.38 2.21 -37.54
C ALA A 92 37.54 2.31 -38.83
N PRO A 93 36.30 1.77 -38.90
CA PRO A 93 35.49 1.86 -40.12
C PRO A 93 35.00 3.28 -40.44
N LEU A 94 34.89 4.17 -39.44
CA LEU A 94 34.49 5.57 -39.63
C LEU A 94 35.64 6.47 -40.10
N ALA A 95 36.90 6.11 -39.80
CA ALA A 95 38.08 6.87 -40.23
C ALA A 95 38.49 6.58 -41.69
N ALA A 96 38.22 5.37 -42.19
CA ALA A 96 38.57 4.94 -43.55
C ALA A 96 38.00 5.83 -44.69
N PRO A 97 36.73 6.26 -44.67
CA PRO A 97 36.20 7.10 -45.76
C PRO A 97 36.73 8.55 -45.74
N LEU A 98 37.31 9.03 -44.63
CA LEU A 98 37.85 10.39 -44.54
C LEU A 98 39.31 10.51 -45.01
N ALA A 99 40.04 9.39 -45.08
CA ALA A 99 41.45 9.34 -45.47
C ALA A 99 41.67 9.06 -46.97
N ALA A 100 40.59 8.91 -47.75
CA ALA A 100 40.70 8.77 -49.20
C ALA A 100 41.20 10.10 -49.81
N PRO A 101 42.26 10.10 -50.65
CA PRO A 101 42.76 11.31 -51.25
C PRO A 101 41.72 11.92 -52.20
N ALA A 102 41.45 13.21 -52.05
CA ALA A 102 40.69 14.00 -53.01
C ALA A 102 41.41 13.96 -54.36
N VAL A 103 40.90 13.17 -55.31
CA VAL A 103 41.36 13.25 -56.70
C VAL A 103 40.85 14.56 -57.26
N ALA A 104 41.73 15.56 -57.30
CA ALA A 104 41.49 16.84 -57.95
C ALA A 104 41.30 16.61 -59.46
N TYR A 105 40.08 16.84 -59.95
CA TYR A 105 39.79 16.91 -61.37
C TYR A 105 39.66 18.38 -61.77
N GLY A 106 40.48 18.83 -62.72
CA GLY A 106 40.40 20.14 -63.38
C GLY A 106 41.79 20.70 -63.69
N ALA A 107 42.38 20.44 -64.87
CA ALA A 107 42.20 21.17 -66.15
C ALA A 107 43.00 22.50 -66.21
N PRO A 108 43.20 23.14 -67.39
CA PRO A 108 43.91 22.69 -68.61
C PRO A 108 44.97 23.74 -69.06
N TYR A 109 46.03 23.36 -69.81
CA TYR A 109 46.89 24.32 -70.55
C TYR A 109 47.39 23.62 -71.84
N LEU A 110 47.16 24.05 -73.08
CA LEU A 110 47.31 25.35 -73.76
C LEU A 110 48.78 25.65 -74.15
N TYR A 111 49.07 25.40 -75.43
CA TYR A 111 50.12 25.88 -76.37
C TYR A 111 51.63 25.67 -76.13
N GLY A 112 52.28 25.31 -77.25
CA GLY A 112 53.72 25.33 -77.53
C GLY A 112 53.98 24.80 -78.93
#